data_AF-A0A7W6SZI5-F1
#
_entry.id   AF-A0A7W6SZI5-F1
#
_cell.length_a   1.000
_cell.length_b   1.000
_cell.length_c   1.000
_cell.angle_alpha   90.00
_cell.angle_beta   90.00
_cell.angle_gamma   90.00
#
_symmetry.space_group_name_H-M   'P 1'
#
loop_
_entity.id
_entity.type
_entity.pdbx_description
1 polymer ?
#
loop_
_entity_poly.entity_id
_entity_poly.type
_entity_poly.pdbx_seq_one_letter_code
_entity_poly.pdbx_strand_id
1 'polypeptide(L)'
;MTSTSWLSFREFNGLLVYYTHLVSYRCAIREVRIGIDTAVPNQVLKMPACDMRDPNAITAGMPLYMKLAPATQSVSVELTYRDGSVSEIKSFRSANRQ
;
A
#
# COMPACT_ATOMS: atom_id res chain seq x y z
N MET A 1 -10.21 -5.96 -6.62
CA MET A 1 -9.45 -5.63 -5.40
C MET A 1 -10.18 -4.52 -4.65
N THR A 2 -10.55 -4.73 -3.39
CA THR A 2 -11.31 -3.74 -2.61
C THR A 2 -10.40 -2.63 -2.09
N SER A 3 -10.68 -1.38 -2.47
CA SER A 3 -9.79 -0.27 -2.18
C SER A 3 -9.66 0.09 -0.70
N THR A 4 -10.70 -0.15 0.10
CA THR A 4 -10.68 0.10 1.55
C THR A 4 -9.69 -0.81 2.30
N SER A 5 -9.23 -1.90 1.69
CA SER A 5 -8.31 -2.85 2.30
C SER A 5 -6.88 -2.75 1.76
N TRP A 6 -6.53 -1.71 1.01
CA TRP A 6 -5.16 -1.57 0.49
C TRP A 6 -4.14 -1.32 1.59
N LEU A 7 -4.48 -0.46 2.55
CA LEU A 7 -3.66 -0.16 3.72
C LEU A 7 -4.38 -0.49 5.02
N SER A 8 -3.62 -0.90 6.03
CA SER A 8 -4.09 -1.05 7.40
C SER A 8 -3.04 -0.53 8.38
N PHE A 9 -3.45 0.30 9.33
CA PHE A 9 -2.55 0.86 10.34
C PHE A 9 -2.55 0.01 11.61
N ARG A 10 -1.39 -0.08 12.24
CA ARG A 10 -1.24 -0.71 13.57
C ARG A 10 -0.15 0.00 14.36
N GLU A 11 -0.44 0.32 15.61
CA GLU A 11 0.58 0.75 16.54
C GLU A 11 1.24 -0.46 17.21
N PHE A 12 2.53 -0.67 16.92
CA PHE A 12 3.31 -1.75 17.49
C PHE A 12 4.80 -1.42 17.40
N ASN A 13 5.39 -0.94 18.50
CA ASN A 13 6.77 -0.43 18.54
C ASN A 13 7.03 0.64 17.44
N GLY A 14 6.10 1.59 17.34
CA GLY A 14 6.00 2.58 16.26
C GLY A 14 4.73 2.40 15.43
N LEU A 15 4.48 3.34 14.52
CA LEU A 15 3.34 3.25 13.59
C LEU A 15 3.73 2.36 12.40
N LEU A 16 2.99 1.27 12.22
CA LEU A 16 3.11 0.38 11.08
C LEU A 16 1.96 0.63 10.11
N VAL A 17 2.27 0.62 8.82
CA VAL A 17 1.27 0.54 7.76
C VAL A 17 1.50 -0.75 6.97
N TYR A 18 0.51 -1.63 7.00
CA TYR A 18 0.48 -2.87 6.26
C TYR A 18 -0.13 -2.65 4.88
N TYR A 19 0.47 -3.24 3.86
CA TYR A 19 0.02 -3.20 2.46
C TYR A 19 0.00 -4.60 1.84
N THR A 20 -0.13 -5.65 2.66
CA THR A 20 -0.19 -7.06 2.25
C THR A 20 -1.18 -7.31 1.12
N HIS A 21 -2.34 -6.65 1.13
CA HIS A 21 -3.34 -6.83 0.09
C HIS A 21 -2.87 -6.36 -1.29
N LEU A 22 -2.13 -5.24 -1.36
CA LEU A 22 -1.50 -4.79 -2.60
C LEU A 22 -0.45 -5.81 -3.08
N VAL A 23 0.30 -6.42 -2.14
CA VAL A 23 1.31 -7.42 -2.47
C VAL A 23 0.67 -8.69 -3.03
N SER A 24 -0.45 -9.15 -2.47
CA SER A 24 -1.21 -10.29 -3.03
C SER A 24 -1.77 -9.99 -4.41
N TYR A 25 -2.04 -8.73 -4.76
CA TYR A 25 -2.54 -8.32 -6.08
C TYR A 25 -1.47 -7.76 -7.03
N ARG A 26 -0.18 -7.87 -6.66
CA ARG A 26 0.95 -7.26 -7.38
C ARG A 26 1.01 -7.58 -8.88
N CYS A 27 0.47 -8.72 -9.30
CA CYS A 27 0.45 -9.11 -10.72
C CYS A 27 -0.45 -8.23 -11.58
N ALA A 28 -1.51 -7.64 -11.02
CA ALA A 28 -2.37 -6.70 -11.74
C ALA A 28 -1.83 -5.26 -11.69
N ILE A 29 -0.90 -4.97 -10.78
CA ILE A 29 -0.40 -3.64 -10.49
C ILE A 29 0.92 -3.42 -11.25
N ARG A 30 1.01 -2.29 -11.94
CA ARG A 30 2.24 -1.82 -12.58
C ARG A 30 3.07 -0.98 -11.62
N GLU A 31 2.42 -0.06 -10.91
CA GLU A 31 3.08 0.84 -9.96
C GLU A 31 2.14 1.16 -8.80
N VAL A 32 2.72 1.30 -7.59
CA VAL A 32 2.04 1.84 -6.42
C VAL A 32 2.74 3.14 -6.04
N ARG A 33 1.97 4.23 -5.97
CA ARG A 33 2.44 5.49 -5.38
C ARG A 33 1.73 5.74 -4.08
N ILE A 34 2.47 6.26 -3.11
CA ILE A 34 1.97 6.70 -1.81
C ILE A 34 2.36 8.15 -1.51
N GLY A 35 1.56 8.82 -0.70
CA GLY A 35 1.84 10.13 -0.15
C GLY A 35 1.63 10.12 1.36
N ILE A 36 2.67 10.39 2.13
CA ILE A 36 2.61 10.44 3.61
C ILE A 36 2.24 11.87 4.01
N ASP A 37 1.13 12.04 4.73
CA ASP A 37 0.59 13.34 5.15
C ASP A 37 0.40 14.34 4.01
N THR A 38 0.11 13.82 2.82
CA THR A 38 -0.22 14.60 1.63
C THR A 38 -1.32 13.91 0.84
N ALA A 39 -2.15 14.70 0.17
CA ALA A 39 -3.19 14.19 -0.73
C ALA A 39 -2.63 13.71 -2.07
N VAL A 40 -1.38 14.08 -2.41
CA VAL A 40 -0.75 13.76 -3.71
C VAL A 40 0.27 12.62 -3.52
N PRO A 41 0.01 11.41 -4.05
CA PRO A 41 0.96 10.31 -4.01
C PRO A 41 2.21 10.61 -4.85
N ASN A 42 3.34 10.85 -4.20
CA ASN A 42 4.58 11.29 -4.84
C ASN A 42 5.76 10.33 -4.61
N GLN A 43 5.58 9.27 -3.83
CA GLN A 43 6.61 8.29 -3.52
C GLN A 43 6.24 6.92 -4.07
N VAL A 44 7.16 6.28 -4.79
CA VAL A 44 6.95 4.92 -5.29
C VAL A 44 7.13 3.92 -4.16
N LEU A 45 6.10 3.13 -3.88
CA LEU A 45 6.19 1.98 -2.97
C LEU A 45 6.74 0.79 -3.73
N LYS A 46 7.89 0.26 -3.27
CA LYS A 46 8.53 -0.89 -3.90
C LYS A 46 7.68 -2.16 -3.70
N MET A 47 7.15 -2.69 -4.80
CA MET A 47 6.42 -3.94 -4.83
C MET A 47 7.35 -5.11 -5.20
N PRO A 48 7.17 -6.30 -4.61
CA PRO A 48 7.90 -7.48 -5.05
C PRO A 48 7.48 -7.89 -6.47
N ALA A 49 8.32 -8.70 -7.12
CA ALA A 49 8.02 -9.20 -8.45
C ALA A 49 6.74 -10.07 -8.48
N CYS A 50 6.01 -9.98 -9.59
CA CYS A 50 4.87 -10.86 -9.87
C CYS A 50 5.36 -12.25 -10.30
N ASP A 51 4.75 -13.30 -9.77
CA ASP A 51 4.81 -14.66 -10.30
C ASP A 51 3.44 -15.02 -10.88
N MET A 52 3.35 -15.22 -12.19
CA MET A 52 2.08 -15.53 -12.85
C MET A 52 1.58 -16.95 -12.55
N ARG A 53 2.45 -17.85 -12.06
CA ARG A 53 2.06 -19.22 -11.67
C ARG A 53 1.36 -19.25 -10.33
N ASP A 54 1.75 -18.34 -9.42
CA ASP A 54 1.11 -18.14 -8.13
C ASP A 54 0.99 -16.64 -7.81
N PRO A 55 0.02 -15.94 -8.42
CA PRO A 55 -0.06 -14.47 -8.39
C PRO A 55 -0.35 -13.92 -7.01
N ASN A 56 -0.99 -14.72 -6.15
CA ASN A 56 -1.45 -14.31 -4.83
C ASN A 56 -0.55 -14.80 -3.69
N ALA A 57 0.42 -15.69 -3.96
CA ALA A 57 1.36 -16.17 -2.97
C ALA A 57 2.10 -15.02 -2.27
N ILE A 58 2.14 -15.12 -0.94
CA ILE A 58 2.96 -14.30 -0.06
C ILE A 58 4.04 -15.21 0.53
N THR A 59 5.29 -14.96 0.17
CA THR A 59 6.44 -15.74 0.64
C THR A 59 7.24 -14.97 1.68
N ALA A 60 8.07 -15.70 2.43
CA ALA A 60 8.97 -15.09 3.41
C ALA A 60 9.91 -14.07 2.75
N GLY A 61 10.08 -12.92 3.39
CA GLY A 61 10.95 -11.83 2.91
C GLY A 61 10.28 -10.81 2.01
N MET A 62 9.02 -11.00 1.61
CA MET A 62 8.28 -9.94 0.91
C MET A 62 8.05 -8.74 1.84
N PRO A 63 8.17 -7.50 1.33
CA PRO A 63 7.85 -6.32 2.10
C PRO A 63 6.32 -6.23 2.23
N LEU A 64 5.78 -6.44 3.43
CA LEU A 64 4.32 -6.43 3.68
C LEU A 64 3.85 -5.20 4.47
N TYR A 65 4.80 -4.47 5.05
CA TYR A 65 4.54 -3.28 5.84
C TYR A 65 5.75 -2.34 5.81
N MET A 66 5.54 -1.10 6.25
CA MET A 66 6.61 -0.15 6.51
C MET A 66 6.36 0.58 7.83
N LYS A 67 7.44 1.06 8.43
CA LYS A 67 7.38 1.94 9.60
C LYS A 67 7.20 3.38 9.14
N LEU A 68 6.33 4.10 9.84
CA LEU A 68 6.09 5.53 9.66
C LEU A 68 6.39 6.27 10.96
N ALA A 69 6.52 7.59 10.87
CA ALA A 69 6.59 8.43 12.05
C ALA A 69 5.30 8.26 12.88
N PRO A 70 5.37 8.17 14.22
CA PRO A 70 4.17 8.06 15.06
C PRO A 70 3.16 9.21 14.86
N ALA A 71 3.64 10.38 14.43
CA ALA A 71 2.83 11.55 14.17
C ALA A 71 2.09 11.53 12.81
N THR A 72 2.33 10.52 11.96
CA THR A 72 1.68 10.44 10.65
C THR A 72 0.16 10.29 10.80
N GLN A 73 -0.57 11.16 10.10
CA GLN A 73 -2.02 11.28 10.16
C GLN A 73 -2.70 10.50 9.05
N SER A 74 -2.10 10.49 7.86
CA SER A 74 -2.71 9.84 6.70
C SER A 74 -1.69 9.36 5.67
N VAL A 75 -2.12 8.40 4.86
CA VAL A 75 -1.42 7.96 3.66
C VAL A 75 -2.39 7.97 2.49
N SER A 76 -2.06 8.71 1.43
CA SER A 76 -2.74 8.62 0.13
C SER A 76 -2.10 7.54 -0.74
N VAL A 77 -2.90 6.88 -1.58
CA VAL A 77 -2.46 5.80 -2.47
C VAL A 77 -3.08 5.99 -3.85
N GLU A 78 -2.28 5.83 -4.89
CA GLU A 78 -2.71 5.70 -6.28
C GLU A 78 -2.04 4.48 -6.90
N LEU A 79 -2.81 3.71 -7.66
CA LEU A 79 -2.34 2.53 -8.36
C LEU A 79 -2.38 2.79 -9.85
N THR A 80 -1.31 2.42 -10.53
CA THR A 80 -1.37 2.19 -11.97
C THR A 80 -1.41 0.71 -12.24
N TYR A 81 -2.38 0.25 -13.02
CA TYR A 81 -2.57 -1.15 -13.37
C TYR A 81 -1.81 -1.52 -14.64
N ARG A 82 -1.64 -2.83 -14.87
CA ARG A 82 -0.92 -3.33 -16.06
C ARG A 82 -1.65 -3.08 -17.38
N ASP A 83 -2.96 -2.92 -17.35
CA ASP A 83 -3.79 -2.53 -18.50
C ASP A 83 -3.70 -1.04 -18.84
N GLY A 84 -2.93 -0.27 -18.05
CA GLY A 84 -2.74 1.17 -18.23
C GLY A 84 -3.77 2.04 -17.50
N SER A 85 -4.82 1.45 -16.92
CA SER A 85 -5.78 2.19 -16.10
C SER A 85 -5.13 2.68 -14.80
N VAL A 86 -5.68 3.76 -14.24
CA VAL A 86 -5.22 4.39 -13.00
C VAL A 86 -6.39 4.42 -12.03
N SER A 87 -6.13 4.09 -10.76
CA SER A 87 -7.17 4.18 -9.72
C SER A 87 -7.46 5.62 -9.34
N GLU A 88 -8.62 5.86 -8.73
CA GLU A 88 -8.78 7.06 -7.90
C GLU A 88 -7.73 7.07 -6.78
N ILE A 89 -7.35 8.27 -6.33
CA ILE A 89 -6.55 8.44 -5.12
C ILE A 89 -7.40 8.06 -3.91
N LYS A 90 -6.89 7.17 -3.06
CA LYS A 90 -7.52 6.77 -1.81
C LYS A 90 -6.70 7.24 -0.62
N SER A 91 -7.35 7.85 0.36
CA SER A 91 -6.72 8.31 1.60
C SER A 91 -7.09 7.38 2.75
N PHE A 92 -6.09 6.95 3.51
CA PHE A 92 -6.23 6.10 4.68
C PHE A 92 -5.71 6.89 5.88
N ARG A 93 -6.54 7.02 6.92
CA ARG A 93 -6.15 7.73 8.15
C ARG A 93 -5.56 6.73 9.15
N SER A 94 -4.49 7.12 9.82
CA SER A 94 -4.04 6.39 10.99
C SER A 94 -5.11 6.51 12.08
N ALA A 95 -5.31 5.44 12.87
CA ALA A 95 -6.38 5.40 13.88
C ALA A 95 -6.21 6.44 15.02
N ASN A 96 -5.20 7.31 14.95
CA ASN A 96 -4.87 8.27 16.00
C ASN A 96 -5.85 9.43 16.17
N ARG A 97 -6.90 9.55 15.34
CA ARG A 97 -8.16 10.26 15.70
C ARG A 97 -9.35 9.71 14.91
N GLN A 98 -10.33 9.13 15.62
CA GLN A 98 -11.74 9.39 15.33
C GLN A 98 -12.10 10.76 15.90
#